data_AF-A0A9D7UHG1-F1
#
_entry.id   AF-A0A9D7UHG1-F1
#
_cell.length_a   1.000
_cell.length_b   1.000
_cell.length_c   1.000
_cell.angle_alpha   90.00
_cell.angle_beta   90.00
_cell.angle_gamma   90.00
#
_symmetry.space_group_name_H-M   'P 1'
#
loop_
_entity.id
_entity.type
_entity.pdbx_description
1 polymer ?
#
loop_
_entity_poly.entity_id
_entity_poly.type
_entity_poly.pdbx_seq_one_letter_code
_entity_poly.pdbx_strand_id
1 'polypeptide(L)'
;MVGEFLDDGKLEYKKKKQLTIPFNFPNFALNKWSVKAFNWLYYGKAKTGVSHQKVDIDTFFYPLDAISHWNRIYGTNGFTQYQFILPKQESYEGLEEILKTISSSGKGSFLAVLKLYGKANENWLSFPIEGYSLALDFKIEKGLFELLDRLDEIVVKHKGRIYLTKDVRVKKETFEKGYPQIETFREFRKQNKMDTKFQSNQSKRVGI
;
A
#
# COMPACT_ATOMS: atom_id res chain seq x y z
N MET A 1 6.20 -5.07 11.84
CA MET A 1 7.67 -5.20 11.76
C MET A 1 8.07 -5.29 13.22
N VAL A 2 8.54 -6.45 13.66
CA VAL A 2 9.08 -6.56 15.02
C VAL A 2 10.53 -6.14 14.86
N GLY A 3 10.90 -4.98 15.41
CA GLY A 3 12.30 -4.55 15.43
C GLY A 3 13.06 -5.38 16.46
N GLU A 4 14.35 -5.61 16.21
CA GLU A 4 15.27 -6.07 17.25
C GLU A 4 15.59 -4.86 18.15
N PHE A 5 14.79 -4.68 19.19
CA PHE A 5 14.94 -3.54 20.11
C PHE A 5 16.10 -3.77 21.06
N LEU A 6 16.95 -2.76 21.22
CA LEU A 6 18.03 -2.77 22.20
C LEU A 6 17.46 -2.54 23.61
N ASP A 7 18.03 -3.22 24.59
CA ASP A 7 17.66 -3.19 26.01
C ASP A 7 18.69 -2.47 26.89
N ASP A 8 19.50 -1.59 26.28
CA ASP A 8 20.63 -0.90 26.93
C ASP A 8 20.23 0.22 27.92
N GLY A 9 18.93 0.37 28.21
CA GLY A 9 18.39 1.37 29.13
C GLY A 9 18.40 2.81 28.60
N LYS A 10 18.87 3.08 27.37
CA LYS A 10 18.98 4.44 26.81
C LYS A 10 17.72 4.81 26.04
N LEU A 11 16.79 5.47 26.72
CA LEU A 11 15.50 5.91 26.15
C LEU A 11 15.52 7.35 25.60
N GLU A 12 16.70 7.93 25.35
CA GLU A 12 16.81 9.30 24.83
C GLU A 12 16.28 9.40 23.40
N TYR A 13 15.11 10.02 23.25
CA TYR A 13 14.55 10.37 21.95
C TYR A 13 15.00 11.77 21.52
N LYS A 14 15.55 11.88 20.32
CA LYS A 14 15.88 13.17 19.68
C LYS A 14 15.12 13.29 18.38
N LYS A 15 14.19 14.24 18.32
CA LYS A 15 13.44 14.55 17.10
C LYS A 15 14.37 14.95 15.97
N LYS A 16 14.25 14.29 14.82
CA LYS A 16 15.07 14.61 13.64
C LYS A 16 14.61 15.88 12.94
N LYS A 17 15.58 16.58 12.33
CA LYS A 17 15.29 17.66 11.37
C LYS A 17 14.72 17.04 10.11
N GLN A 18 13.64 17.63 9.61
CA GLN A 18 12.97 17.20 8.39
C GLN A 18 13.44 18.06 7.22
N LEU A 19 13.75 17.43 6.09
CA LEU A 19 13.87 18.11 4.81
C LEU A 19 12.46 18.47 4.34
N THR A 20 12.28 19.63 3.74
CA THR A 20 10.95 20.08 3.28
C THR A 20 10.93 20.20 1.77
N ILE A 21 9.93 19.63 1.11
CA ILE A 21 9.64 19.91 -0.31
C ILE A 21 8.84 21.21 -0.40
N PRO A 22 9.40 22.32 -0.92
CA PRO A 22 8.80 23.65 -0.74
C PRO A 22 7.63 23.95 -1.70
N PHE A 23 7.52 23.24 -2.83
CA PHE A 23 6.48 23.45 -3.84
C PHE A 23 6.02 22.14 -4.48
N ASN A 24 4.83 22.16 -5.10
CA ASN A 24 4.34 21.05 -5.90
C ASN A 24 5.18 20.89 -7.16
N PHE A 25 5.70 19.70 -7.41
CA PHE A 25 6.44 19.43 -8.64
C PHE A 25 5.53 19.61 -9.86
N PRO A 26 6.06 20.11 -10.99
CA PRO A 26 5.29 20.14 -12.24
C PRO A 26 4.75 18.75 -12.57
N ASN A 27 3.53 18.67 -13.11
CA ASN A 27 2.87 17.38 -13.37
C ASN A 27 3.65 16.46 -14.33
N PHE A 28 4.63 16.96 -15.08
CA PHE A 28 5.50 16.17 -15.95
C PHE A 28 6.78 15.68 -15.26
N ALA A 29 7.11 16.17 -14.05
CA ALA A 29 8.35 15.85 -13.36
C ALA A 29 8.41 14.38 -12.93
N LEU A 30 7.28 13.84 -12.46
CA LEU A 30 7.14 12.43 -12.14
C LEU A 30 6.59 11.67 -13.35
N ASN A 31 7.47 10.95 -14.04
CA ASN A 31 7.19 10.19 -15.26
C ASN A 31 8.08 8.94 -15.34
N LYS A 32 7.87 8.10 -16.36
CA LYS A 32 8.62 6.85 -16.57
C LYS A 32 10.15 7.02 -16.52
N TRP A 33 10.69 8.08 -17.10
CA TRP A 33 12.13 8.32 -17.15
C TRP A 33 12.68 8.78 -15.81
N SER A 34 12.01 9.70 -15.11
CA SER A 34 12.46 10.14 -13.79
C SER A 34 12.39 9.02 -12.75
N VAL A 35 11.33 8.20 -12.78
CA VAL A 35 11.21 7.01 -11.92
C VAL A 35 12.32 6.00 -12.24
N LYS A 36 12.61 5.74 -13.51
CA LYS A 36 13.69 4.81 -13.90
C LYS A 36 15.07 5.31 -13.43
N ALA A 37 15.35 6.60 -13.59
CA ALA A 37 16.59 7.21 -13.13
C ALA A 37 16.73 7.15 -11.60
N PHE A 38 15.66 7.49 -10.87
CA PHE A 38 15.61 7.38 -9.42
C PHE A 38 15.86 5.95 -8.94
N ASN A 39 15.17 4.97 -9.53
CA ASN A 39 15.33 3.57 -9.17
C ASN A 39 16.75 3.06 -9.45
N TRP A 40 17.37 3.47 -10.56
CA TRP A 40 18.75 3.10 -10.87
C TRP A 40 19.74 3.67 -9.84
N LEU A 41 19.60 4.95 -9.47
CA LEU A 41 20.43 5.57 -8.42
C LEU A 41 20.22 4.91 -7.06
N TYR A 42 18.96 4.65 -6.69
CA TYR A 42 18.61 4.01 -5.43
C TYR A 42 19.18 2.59 -5.35
N TYR A 43 19.04 1.81 -6.42
CA TYR A 43 19.61 0.46 -6.53
C TYR A 43 21.14 0.47 -6.46
N GLY A 44 21.79 1.41 -7.16
CA GLY A 44 23.25 1.56 -7.11
C GLY A 44 23.80 1.96 -5.73
N LYS A 45 22.98 2.60 -4.89
CA LYS A 45 23.33 2.94 -3.50
C LYS A 45 23.19 1.75 -2.54
N ALA A 46 22.43 0.71 -2.91
CA ALA A 46 22.19 -0.43 -2.05
C ALA A 46 23.50 -1.20 -1.81
N LYS A 47 23.90 -1.32 -0.54
CA LYS A 47 25.07 -2.12 -0.16
C LYS A 47 24.76 -3.60 -0.37
N THR A 48 25.72 -4.35 -0.88
CA THR A 48 25.62 -5.81 -0.98
C THR A 48 25.88 -6.46 0.38
N GLY A 49 25.18 -7.56 0.68
CA GLY A 49 25.36 -8.33 1.90
C GLY A 49 24.54 -7.85 3.11
N VAL A 50 24.81 -8.44 4.27
CA VAL A 50 24.12 -8.15 5.53
C VAL A 50 24.84 -7.02 6.26
N SER A 51 24.11 -5.98 6.67
CA SER A 51 24.62 -4.90 7.51
C SER A 51 23.86 -4.87 8.83
N HIS A 52 24.59 -4.86 9.94
CA HIS A 52 24.04 -4.66 11.28
C HIS A 52 24.28 -3.21 11.68
N GLN A 53 23.22 -2.50 12.06
CA GLN A 53 23.29 -1.08 12.46
C GLN A 53 22.39 -0.83 13.67
N LYS A 54 22.92 -0.10 14.66
CA LYS A 54 22.09 0.53 15.68
C LYS A 54 21.53 1.82 15.10
N VAL A 55 20.21 1.91 15.03
CA VAL A 55 19.49 3.09 14.52
C VAL A 55 18.41 3.52 15.51
N ASP A 56 18.06 4.80 15.47
CA ASP A 56 16.93 5.33 16.24
C ASP A 56 15.57 4.92 15.64
N ILE A 57 14.51 5.11 16.44
CA ILE A 57 13.14 4.75 16.09
C ILE A 57 12.65 5.41 14.80
N ASP A 58 12.99 6.69 14.56
CA ASP A 58 12.56 7.44 13.39
C ASP A 58 13.21 6.87 12.12
N THR A 59 14.49 6.52 12.18
CA THR A 59 15.19 5.88 11.05
C THR A 59 14.60 4.52 10.69
N PHE A 60 14.25 3.72 11.70
CA PHE A 60 13.78 2.35 11.47
C PHE A 60 12.33 2.30 10.99
N PHE A 61 11.43 3.02 11.68
CA PHE A 61 9.98 2.94 11.41
C PHE A 61 9.45 4.03 10.49
N TYR A 62 10.07 5.21 10.50
CA TYR A 62 9.53 6.41 9.87
C TYR A 62 10.53 7.06 8.88
N PRO A 63 11.20 6.31 7.99
CA PRO A 63 12.19 6.88 7.08
C PRO A 63 11.60 7.94 6.15
N LEU A 64 10.31 7.88 5.86
CA LEU A 64 9.60 8.86 5.03
C LEU A 64 9.30 10.16 5.78
N ASP A 65 9.19 10.14 7.12
CA ASP A 65 8.92 11.33 7.93
C ASP A 65 10.14 12.26 8.00
N ALA A 66 11.31 11.81 7.53
CA ALA A 66 12.46 12.66 7.28
C ALA A 66 12.21 13.71 6.18
N ILE A 67 11.17 13.53 5.34
CA ILE A 67 10.80 14.43 4.25
C ILE A 67 9.39 14.97 4.48
N SER A 68 9.32 16.19 5.00
CA SER A 68 8.08 16.94 5.11
C SER A 68 7.53 17.32 3.73
N HIS A 69 6.21 17.24 3.59
CA HIS A 69 5.47 17.50 2.36
C HIS A 69 5.92 16.67 1.15
N TRP A 70 6.41 15.44 1.36
CA TRP A 70 6.81 14.52 0.28
C TRP A 70 5.72 14.30 -0.78
N ASN A 71 4.44 14.40 -0.38
CA ASN A 71 3.30 14.28 -1.28
C ASN A 71 3.31 15.32 -2.42
N ARG A 72 4.00 16.46 -2.25
CA ARG A 72 4.15 17.50 -3.30
C ARG A 72 4.93 17.01 -4.52
N ILE A 73 5.68 15.91 -4.41
CA ILE A 73 6.39 15.25 -5.53
C ILE A 73 5.41 14.76 -6.61
N TYR A 74 4.17 14.44 -6.24
CA TYR A 74 3.14 13.93 -7.17
C TYR A 74 2.42 15.03 -7.96
N GLY A 75 2.75 16.29 -7.70
CA GLY A 75 2.11 17.44 -8.34
C GLY A 75 0.72 17.76 -7.77
N THR A 76 0.03 18.70 -8.40
CA THR A 76 -1.23 19.28 -7.87
C THR A 76 -2.40 18.30 -7.89
N ASN A 77 -2.35 17.30 -8.78
CA ASN A 77 -3.38 16.26 -8.85
C ASN A 77 -3.23 15.22 -7.73
N GLY A 78 -2.09 15.20 -7.03
CA GLY A 78 -1.80 14.24 -5.98
C GLY A 78 -1.64 12.81 -6.49
N PHE A 79 -1.90 11.86 -5.59
CA PHE A 79 -1.74 10.43 -5.83
C PHE A 79 -2.84 9.64 -5.14
N THR A 80 -3.03 8.40 -5.59
CA THR A 80 -3.83 7.40 -4.88
C THR A 80 -2.94 6.23 -4.52
N GLN A 81 -3.14 5.70 -3.31
CA GLN A 81 -2.50 4.47 -2.89
C GLN A 81 -3.31 3.28 -3.41
N TYR A 82 -2.62 2.22 -3.79
CA TYR A 82 -3.18 0.93 -4.14
C TYR A 82 -2.45 -0.13 -3.33
N GLN A 83 -3.17 -0.80 -2.42
CA GLN A 83 -2.61 -1.84 -1.58
C GLN A 83 -3.45 -3.10 -1.64
N PHE A 84 -2.79 -4.21 -1.93
CA PHE A 84 -3.38 -5.54 -1.95
C PHE A 84 -2.51 -6.52 -1.18
N ILE A 85 -3.06 -7.71 -0.93
CA ILE A 85 -2.33 -8.87 -0.43
C ILE A 85 -2.74 -10.11 -1.22
N LEU A 86 -1.76 -10.94 -1.55
CA LEU A 86 -1.98 -12.25 -2.18
C LEU A 86 -1.62 -13.36 -1.19
N PRO A 87 -2.32 -14.51 -1.19
CA PRO A 87 -1.89 -15.68 -0.45
C PRO A 87 -0.46 -16.08 -0.79
N LYS A 88 0.29 -16.60 0.17
CA LYS A 88 1.71 -16.91 0.02
C LYS A 88 2.01 -17.81 -1.20
N GLN A 89 1.16 -18.79 -1.48
CA GLN A 89 1.31 -19.73 -2.59
C GLN A 89 1.10 -19.06 -3.97
N GLU A 90 0.17 -18.11 -4.05
CA GLU A 90 -0.18 -17.39 -5.28
C GLU A 90 0.72 -16.15 -5.50
N SER A 91 1.50 -15.76 -4.47
CA SER A 91 2.19 -14.47 -4.43
C SER A 91 3.26 -14.32 -5.51
N TYR A 92 4.01 -15.37 -5.85
CA TYR A 92 5.09 -15.26 -6.83
C TYR A 92 4.54 -14.91 -8.22
N GLU A 93 3.62 -15.74 -8.73
CA GLU A 93 3.01 -15.55 -10.05
C GLU A 93 2.17 -14.27 -10.09
N GLY A 94 1.37 -14.02 -9.04
CA GLY A 94 0.51 -12.84 -8.99
C GLY A 94 1.28 -11.52 -8.88
N LEU A 95 2.36 -11.46 -8.10
CA LEU A 95 3.22 -10.26 -8.06
C LEU A 95 3.93 -10.06 -9.40
N GLU A 96 4.38 -11.12 -10.05
CA GLU A 96 5.01 -11.01 -11.37
C GLU A 96 4.04 -10.43 -12.41
N GLU A 97 2.81 -10.94 -12.47
CA GLU A 97 1.75 -10.45 -13.37
C GLU A 97 1.38 -8.99 -13.09
N ILE A 98 1.23 -8.61 -11.81
CA ILE A 98 0.92 -7.24 -11.40
C ILE A 98 2.05 -6.29 -11.79
N LEU A 99 3.31 -6.62 -11.48
CA LEU A 99 4.46 -5.78 -11.80
C LEU A 99 4.67 -5.64 -13.31
N LYS A 100 4.47 -6.71 -14.08
CA LYS A 100 4.49 -6.67 -15.56
C LYS A 100 3.39 -5.74 -16.11
N THR A 101 2.18 -5.83 -15.55
CA THR A 101 1.04 -4.99 -15.95
C THR A 101 1.30 -3.50 -15.66
N ILE A 102 1.82 -3.19 -14.47
CA ILE A 102 2.21 -1.82 -14.08
C ILE A 102 3.31 -1.30 -15.01
N SER A 103 4.37 -2.07 -15.23
CA SER A 103 5.50 -1.67 -16.08
C SER A 103 5.04 -1.38 -17.52
N SER A 104 4.19 -2.25 -18.08
CA SER A 104 3.65 -2.12 -19.43
C SER A 104 2.74 -0.89 -19.59
N SER A 105 2.06 -0.47 -18.52
CA SER A 105 1.20 0.72 -18.54
C SER A 105 1.96 2.05 -18.60
N GLY A 106 3.25 2.04 -18.28
CA GLY A 106 4.08 3.25 -18.13
C GLY A 106 3.80 4.07 -16.88
N LYS A 107 2.82 3.69 -16.05
CA LYS A 107 2.44 4.37 -14.80
C LYS A 107 3.21 3.78 -13.61
N GLY A 108 4.46 4.18 -13.46
CA GLY A 108 5.30 3.71 -12.36
C GLY A 108 4.82 4.21 -11.00
N SER A 109 4.93 3.37 -9.98
CA SER A 109 4.82 3.80 -8.58
C SER A 109 6.15 4.41 -8.14
N PHE A 110 6.11 5.56 -7.49
CA PHE A 110 7.32 6.18 -6.93
C PHE A 110 7.72 5.56 -5.59
N LEU A 111 6.74 5.12 -4.81
CA LEU A 111 6.94 4.51 -3.50
C LEU A 111 6.30 3.12 -3.51
N ALA A 112 7.09 2.11 -3.16
CA ALA A 112 6.62 0.73 -3.07
C ALA A 112 7.01 0.11 -1.73
N VAL A 113 6.07 -0.57 -1.07
CA VAL A 113 6.32 -1.32 0.15
C VAL A 113 5.88 -2.76 -0.07
N LEU A 114 6.84 -3.69 -0.03
CA LEU A 114 6.60 -5.13 -0.05
C LEU A 114 6.75 -5.68 1.36
N LYS A 115 5.77 -6.47 1.81
CA LYS A 115 5.79 -7.06 3.15
C LYS A 115 5.20 -8.47 3.15
N LEU A 116 5.93 -9.41 3.75
CA LEU A 116 5.41 -10.73 4.10
C LEU A 116 4.62 -10.63 5.42
N TYR A 117 3.36 -11.06 5.38
CA TYR A 117 2.47 -11.16 6.53
C TYR A 117 2.45 -12.59 7.08
N GLY A 118 2.24 -12.70 8.40
CA GLY A 118 2.02 -13.98 9.08
C GLY A 118 0.56 -14.44 8.98
N LYS A 119 0.21 -15.43 9.81
CA LYS A 119 -1.13 -16.02 9.85
C LYS A 119 -2.21 -14.96 10.11
N ALA A 120 -3.36 -15.15 9.46
CA ALA A 120 -4.54 -14.33 9.69
C ALA A 120 -5.09 -14.49 11.12
N ASN A 121 -5.83 -13.49 11.58
CA ASN A 121 -6.66 -13.60 12.78
C ASN A 121 -8.09 -14.05 12.40
N GLU A 122 -8.97 -14.14 13.40
CA GLU A 122 -10.35 -14.63 13.24
C GLU A 122 -11.37 -13.52 12.90
N ASN A 123 -10.91 -12.28 12.63
CA ASN A 123 -11.81 -11.16 12.33
C ASN A 123 -12.34 -11.25 10.89
N TRP A 124 -13.66 -11.05 10.72
CA TRP A 124 -14.35 -11.27 9.44
C TRP A 124 -13.88 -10.38 8.29
N LEU A 125 -13.52 -9.12 8.56
CA LEU A 125 -13.03 -8.16 7.57
C LEU A 125 -11.53 -7.86 7.69
N SER A 126 -10.77 -8.76 8.30
CA SER A 126 -9.31 -8.60 8.40
C SER A 126 -8.69 -8.58 7.00
N PHE A 127 -7.92 -7.52 6.71
CA PHE A 127 -7.12 -7.45 5.49
C PHE A 127 -5.94 -8.42 5.52
N PRO A 128 -5.14 -8.52 6.60
CA PRO A 128 -4.01 -9.45 6.66
C PRO A 128 -4.42 -10.91 6.50
N ILE A 129 -3.76 -11.58 5.55
CA ILE A 129 -3.70 -13.03 5.38
C ILE A 129 -2.23 -13.44 5.29
N GLU A 130 -1.92 -14.74 5.41
CA GLU A 130 -0.55 -15.20 5.22
C GLU A 130 -0.13 -15.05 3.75
N GLY A 131 0.84 -14.17 3.49
CA GLY A 131 1.31 -13.90 2.13
C GLY A 131 1.92 -12.52 1.96
N TYR A 132 2.14 -12.13 0.70
CA TYR A 132 2.81 -10.88 0.38
C TYR A 132 1.81 -9.77 0.07
N SER A 133 1.97 -8.65 0.77
CA SER A 133 1.28 -7.40 0.46
C SER A 133 2.22 -6.45 -0.26
N LEU A 134 1.69 -5.78 -1.28
CA LEU A 134 2.36 -4.70 -1.98
C LEU A 134 1.50 -3.44 -1.87
N ALA A 135 2.09 -2.35 -1.40
CA ALA A 135 1.50 -1.01 -1.40
C ALA A 135 2.25 -0.12 -2.40
N LEU A 136 1.50 0.59 -3.24
CA LEU A 136 2.01 1.40 -4.35
C LEU A 136 1.30 2.75 -4.36
N ASP A 137 2.04 3.83 -4.57
CA ASP A 137 1.51 5.18 -4.72
C ASP A 137 1.57 5.62 -6.19
N PHE A 138 0.40 5.76 -6.80
CA PHE A 138 0.24 6.17 -8.19
C PHE A 138 -0.18 7.62 -8.30
N LYS A 139 0.58 8.41 -9.07
CA LYS A 139 0.18 9.77 -9.45
C LYS A 139 -1.16 9.75 -10.18
N ILE A 140 -2.07 10.65 -9.82
CA ILE A 140 -3.39 10.75 -10.46
C ILE A 140 -3.22 11.38 -11.85
N GLU A 141 -3.48 10.57 -12.88
CA GLU A 141 -3.43 10.95 -14.30
C GLU A 141 -4.38 10.10 -15.15
N LYS A 142 -4.62 10.53 -16.40
CA LYS A 142 -5.53 9.84 -17.33
C LYS A 142 -5.12 8.38 -17.54
N GLY A 143 -6.09 7.47 -17.52
CA GLY A 143 -5.82 6.05 -17.72
C GLY A 143 -5.35 5.32 -16.46
N LEU A 144 -5.28 5.97 -15.29
CA LEU A 144 -4.86 5.34 -14.05
C LEU A 144 -5.93 4.38 -13.53
N PHE A 145 -7.18 4.81 -13.45
CA PHE A 145 -8.23 3.99 -12.84
C PHE A 145 -8.53 2.73 -13.67
N GLU A 146 -8.35 2.79 -14.97
CA GLU A 146 -8.41 1.66 -15.89
C GLU A 146 -7.27 0.66 -15.65
N LEU A 147 -6.06 1.15 -15.33
CA LEU A 147 -4.97 0.29 -14.87
C LEU A 147 -5.35 -0.38 -13.55
N LEU A 148 -5.83 0.41 -12.58
CA LEU A 148 -6.16 -0.12 -11.27
C LEU A 148 -7.32 -1.13 -11.34
N ASP A 149 -8.27 -0.98 -12.26
CA ASP A 149 -9.34 -1.96 -12.54
C ASP A 149 -8.76 -3.29 -13.00
N ARG A 150 -7.77 -3.27 -13.92
CA ARG A 150 -7.05 -4.50 -14.33
C ARG A 150 -6.26 -5.13 -13.19
N LEU A 151 -5.67 -4.31 -12.32
CA LEU A 151 -4.96 -4.84 -11.15
C LEU A 151 -5.92 -5.53 -10.17
N ASP A 152 -7.14 -5.02 -10.01
CA ASP A 152 -8.16 -5.68 -9.17
C ASP A 152 -8.50 -7.07 -9.71
N GLU A 153 -8.65 -7.20 -11.04
CA GLU A 153 -8.92 -8.47 -11.71
C GLU A 153 -7.80 -9.49 -11.44
N ILE A 154 -6.55 -9.05 -11.54
CA ILE A 154 -5.37 -9.90 -11.26
C ILE A 154 -5.34 -10.28 -9.77
N VAL A 155 -5.61 -9.35 -8.86
CA VAL A 155 -5.66 -9.64 -7.42
C VAL A 155 -6.71 -10.71 -7.13
N VAL A 156 -7.91 -10.58 -7.71
CA VAL A 156 -8.99 -11.58 -7.56
C VAL A 156 -8.60 -12.93 -8.17
N LYS A 157 -8.01 -12.94 -9.36
CA LYS A 157 -7.51 -14.15 -10.03
C LYS A 157 -6.56 -14.93 -9.11
N HIS A 158 -5.68 -14.23 -8.41
CA HIS A 158 -4.72 -14.78 -7.46
C HIS A 158 -5.25 -14.88 -6.02
N LYS A 159 -6.58 -14.91 -5.85
CA LYS A 159 -7.27 -15.12 -4.55
C LYS A 159 -6.88 -14.12 -3.46
N GLY A 160 -6.41 -12.94 -3.88
CA GLY A 160 -6.01 -11.85 -3.01
C GLY A 160 -7.18 -10.95 -2.61
N ARG A 161 -6.85 -9.88 -1.89
CA ARG A 161 -7.83 -8.85 -1.49
C ARG A 161 -7.21 -7.46 -1.42
N ILE A 162 -8.05 -6.45 -1.59
CA ILE A 162 -7.70 -5.02 -1.51
C ILE A 162 -7.86 -4.53 -0.08
N TYR A 163 -6.95 -3.66 0.37
CA TYR A 163 -7.06 -3.07 1.71
C TYR A 163 -8.03 -1.89 1.72
N LEU A 164 -9.16 -2.03 2.43
CA LEU A 164 -10.17 -0.97 2.51
C LEU A 164 -9.64 0.36 3.06
N THR A 165 -8.68 0.33 4.00
CA THR A 165 -8.11 1.57 4.56
C THR A 165 -7.40 2.44 3.52
N LYS A 166 -6.95 1.83 2.41
CA LYS A 166 -6.23 2.52 1.32
C LYS A 166 -7.06 2.64 0.05
N ASP A 167 -8.28 2.11 0.07
CA ASP A 167 -9.16 2.06 -1.08
C ASP A 167 -10.04 3.31 -1.20
N VAL A 168 -10.18 3.79 -2.44
CA VAL A 168 -11.11 4.86 -2.80
C VAL A 168 -12.13 4.45 -3.88
N ARG A 169 -12.02 3.27 -4.48
CA ARG A 169 -12.73 2.94 -5.73
C ARG A 169 -13.12 1.47 -5.95
N VAL A 170 -12.74 0.53 -5.09
CA VAL A 170 -12.97 -0.90 -5.31
C VAL A 170 -14.46 -1.17 -5.52
N LYS A 171 -14.77 -1.99 -6.53
CA LYS A 171 -16.14 -2.41 -6.84
C LYS A 171 -16.61 -3.40 -5.77
N LYS A 172 -17.93 -3.42 -5.51
CA LYS A 172 -18.54 -4.32 -4.52
C LYS A 172 -18.18 -5.78 -4.82
N GLU A 173 -18.27 -6.17 -6.08
CA GLU A 173 -18.04 -7.54 -6.55
C GLU A 173 -16.59 -7.97 -6.35
N THR A 174 -15.63 -7.07 -6.59
CA THR A 174 -14.20 -7.30 -6.32
C THR A 174 -13.96 -7.47 -4.83
N PHE A 175 -14.55 -6.59 -4.01
CA PHE A 175 -14.42 -6.65 -2.57
C PHE A 175 -14.99 -7.96 -2.01
N GLU A 176 -16.18 -8.38 -2.41
CA GLU A 176 -16.81 -9.62 -1.94
C GLU A 176 -15.97 -10.86 -2.24
N LYS A 177 -15.35 -10.93 -3.44
CA LYS A 177 -14.44 -12.03 -3.79
C LYS A 177 -13.21 -12.09 -2.90
N GLY A 178 -12.75 -10.94 -2.40
CA GLY A 178 -11.60 -10.86 -1.50
C GLY A 178 -11.92 -11.22 -0.06
N TYR A 179 -13.17 -11.07 0.40
CA TYR A 179 -13.54 -11.18 1.82
C TYR A 179 -14.66 -12.23 2.02
N PRO A 180 -14.32 -13.53 2.20
CA PRO A 180 -15.30 -14.62 2.19
C PRO A 180 -16.26 -14.62 3.39
N GLN A 181 -15.93 -13.93 4.49
CA GLN A 181 -16.77 -13.85 5.69
C GLN A 181 -17.68 -12.61 5.70
N ILE A 182 -17.87 -11.99 4.52
CA ILE A 182 -18.63 -10.74 4.39
C ILE A 182 -20.10 -10.87 4.82
N GLU A 183 -20.75 -11.99 4.48
CA GLU A 183 -22.15 -12.23 4.86
C GLU A 183 -22.32 -12.33 6.38
N THR A 184 -21.37 -12.96 7.07
CA THR A 184 -21.35 -13.01 8.53
C THR A 184 -21.29 -11.60 9.13
N PHE A 185 -20.44 -10.73 8.57
CA PHE A 185 -20.35 -9.33 9.00
C PHE A 185 -21.62 -8.52 8.69
N ARG A 186 -22.24 -8.74 7.53
CA ARG A 186 -23.51 -8.09 7.14
C ARG A 186 -24.65 -8.48 8.08
N GLU A 187 -24.78 -9.76 8.37
CA GLU A 187 -25.82 -10.27 9.28
C GLU A 187 -25.62 -9.73 10.69
N PHE A 188 -24.38 -9.72 11.20
CA PHE A 188 -24.06 -9.07 12.47
C PHE A 188 -24.50 -7.60 12.50
N ARG A 189 -24.20 -6.84 11.44
CA ARG A 189 -24.60 -5.43 11.36
C ARG A 189 -26.12 -5.26 11.36
N LYS A 190 -26.84 -6.10 10.62
CA LYS A 190 -28.31 -6.09 10.57
C LYS A 190 -28.94 -6.40 11.93
N GLN A 191 -28.49 -7.46 12.60
CA GLN A 191 -28.97 -7.84 13.94
C GLN A 191 -28.78 -6.72 14.97
N ASN A 192 -27.72 -5.92 14.82
CA ASN A 192 -27.40 -4.81 15.70
C ASN A 192 -27.89 -3.44 15.19
N LYS A 193 -28.72 -3.39 14.13
CA LYS A 193 -29.23 -2.15 13.50
C LYS A 193 -28.12 -1.17 13.08
N MET A 194 -26.93 -1.69 12.75
CA MET A 194 -25.77 -0.90 12.35
C MET A 194 -25.75 -0.60 10.85
N ASP A 195 -26.44 -1.41 10.06
CA ASP A 195 -26.62 -1.25 8.61
C ASP A 195 -27.37 0.05 8.25
N THR A 196 -28.20 0.56 9.15
CA THR A 196 -28.95 1.83 8.99
C THR A 196 -28.33 2.99 9.75
N LYS A 197 -27.80 2.77 10.96
CA LYS A 197 -27.28 3.85 11.83
C LYS A 197 -25.83 4.22 11.56
N PHE A 198 -24.99 3.25 11.17
CA PHE A 198 -23.55 3.46 11.00
C PHE A 198 -23.14 3.18 9.56
N GLN A 199 -23.23 4.23 8.74
CA GLN A 199 -22.91 4.18 7.33
C GLN A 199 -21.77 5.12 6.97
N SER A 200 -20.96 4.72 6.01
CA SER A 200 -19.97 5.57 5.35
C SER A 200 -20.14 5.48 3.84
N ASN A 201 -19.50 6.38 3.10
CA ASN A 201 -19.47 6.29 1.63
C ASN A 201 -18.84 4.97 1.17
N GLN A 202 -17.81 4.50 1.88
CA GLN A 202 -17.21 3.20 1.61
C GLN A 202 -18.19 2.06 1.91
N SER A 203 -18.88 2.10 3.05
CA SER A 203 -19.82 1.05 3.45
C SER A 203 -20.96 0.90 2.43
N LYS A 204 -21.51 2.02 1.96
CA LYS A 204 -22.53 2.05 0.89
C LYS A 204 -21.99 1.49 -0.43
N ARG A 205 -20.79 1.90 -0.85
CA ARG A 205 -20.17 1.46 -2.11
C ARG A 205 -19.88 -0.04 -2.14
N VAL A 206 -19.36 -0.59 -1.05
CA VAL A 206 -19.00 -2.03 -0.99
C VAL A 206 -20.12 -2.90 -0.39
N GLY A 207 -21.27 -2.30 -0.07
CA GLY A 207 -22.46 -2.98 0.41
C GLY A 207 -22.27 -3.62 1.78
N ILE A 208 -21.70 -2.90 2.76
CA ILE A 208 -21.61 -3.32 4.16
C ILE A 208 -22.34 -2.37 5.11
#